data_AF-A0A9D4RDF7-F1
#
_entry.id   AF-A0A9D4RDF7-F1
#
_cell.length_a   1.000
_cell.length_b   1.000
_cell.length_c   1.000
_cell.angle_alpha   90.00
_cell.angle_beta   90.00
_cell.angle_gamma   90.00
#
_symmetry.space_group_name_H-M   'P 1'
#
loop_
_entity.id
_entity.type
_entity.pdbx_description
1 polymer ?
#
loop_
_entity_poly.entity_id
_entity_poly.type
_entity_poly.pdbx_seq_one_letter_code
_entity_poly.pdbx_strand_id
1 'polypeptide(L)'
;MDYDEVDIQAVRFLTSDGGTILSSLFPEISCEMPPGTFTSGSRSFCRVSLQVTNTDQSMVRQFMGNDAFVSPLILMEPLRRKFHAAPVIRLPLPGFGLHKIDPKSVRVLISVTGSSECNDWQDITSVVGESAVAKAAESGVILLCNVIVSGRFAVVCCDNSIMDVAETMSEMMTSRLDKSDTADQPHLDLLHAAHGGDLTALRACLASEGMDINFTNKSGQSALHLACSAGHQAIVQELLKAKADMTLISQKGNAAIHLACFHGYKEIVELLLDNGCDVNIPSKHSCFPPLYAAILETHCEVVEVLLSRGASVTWSSPDGLSLLLVAVFTTYDREKTIAILQLLLEKLDITKLEISPELKDKGFSYHGEALLHSVCTRQAAKDLIGPVRLKLANQSASLLQDDMATCEKEDGDFRKLLTACKEGNMDEIILFLENGELINRLTKGCVSCLHCACASGHMDIVEKLLKAGANVNTLTQYGFSCLYIASSAGFTDVVKMLLKAGANTDTLTHMGLTSSDIATEMGYMNIVAIIKDYMIRNEYMKTSRKSINTTEKTGKVKDKDDMAVKKCCALI
;
A
#
# COMPACT_ATOMS: atom_id res chain seq x y z
N MET A 1 -28.90 -1.68 40.37
CA MET A 1 -28.12 -2.08 41.55
C MET A 1 -26.91 -1.16 41.61
N ASP A 2 -26.46 -0.88 42.82
CA ASP A 2 -25.86 0.40 43.24
C ASP A 2 -24.73 0.98 42.38
N TYR A 3 -24.72 2.32 42.35
CA TYR A 3 -23.71 3.18 41.73
C TYR A 3 -22.34 2.99 42.38
N ASP A 4 -21.30 2.89 41.55
CA ASP A 4 -19.90 3.16 41.86
C ASP A 4 -19.34 2.53 43.16
N GLU A 5 -19.26 1.19 43.23
CA GLU A 5 -18.37 0.56 44.22
C GLU A 5 -16.90 0.85 43.84
N VAL A 6 -16.29 1.80 44.55
CA VAL A 6 -14.86 2.12 44.46
C VAL A 6 -14.13 1.48 45.63
N ASP A 7 -13.22 0.56 45.34
CA ASP A 7 -12.28 0.03 46.34
C ASP A 7 -11.12 1.02 46.50
N ILE A 8 -11.11 1.80 47.57
CA ILE A 8 -9.99 2.70 47.87
C ILE A 8 -9.13 2.04 48.95
N GLN A 9 -8.08 1.35 48.52
CA GLN A 9 -7.10 0.79 49.43
C GLN A 9 -5.82 1.63 49.44
N ALA A 10 -5.58 2.30 50.57
CA ALA A 10 -4.34 2.99 50.80
C ALA A 10 -3.46 2.15 51.74
N VAL A 11 -2.48 1.44 51.19
CA VAL A 11 -1.46 0.80 52.02
C VAL A 11 -0.46 1.86 52.45
N ARG A 12 -0.45 2.12 53.76
CA ARG A 12 0.65 2.82 54.40
C ARG A 12 1.74 1.78 54.63
N PHE A 13 2.97 2.09 54.20
CA PHE A 13 4.22 1.39 54.51
C PHE A 13 4.64 0.29 53.52
N LEU A 14 5.39 0.70 52.50
CA LEU A 14 6.40 -0.15 51.87
C LEU A 14 7.77 0.49 52.13
N THR A 15 8.64 -0.27 52.80
CA THR A 15 10.07 0.05 53.02
C THR A 15 10.85 -0.23 51.72
N SER A 16 12.19 -0.17 51.75
CA SER A 16 13.05 -0.64 50.65
C SER A 16 12.83 -2.11 50.27
N ASP A 17 12.14 -2.87 51.13
CA ASP A 17 12.01 -4.32 51.05
C ASP A 17 10.84 -4.77 50.16
N GLY A 18 10.06 -3.83 49.63
CA GLY A 18 8.90 -4.13 48.77
C GLY A 18 7.65 -4.53 49.54
N GLY A 19 6.70 -5.14 48.85
CA GLY A 19 5.46 -5.70 49.42
C GLY A 19 4.26 -5.68 48.47
N THR A 20 3.14 -6.26 48.90
CA THR A 20 1.98 -6.55 48.02
C THR A 20 0.71 -5.85 48.50
N ILE A 21 -0.05 -5.28 47.56
CA ILE A 21 -1.37 -4.70 47.77
C ILE A 21 -2.40 -5.58 47.04
N LEU A 22 -3.52 -5.90 47.70
CA LEU A 22 -4.56 -6.81 47.18
C LEU A 22 -5.93 -6.16 47.31
N SER A 23 -6.64 -5.97 46.19
CA SER A 23 -7.99 -5.41 46.22
C SER A 23 -8.95 -6.29 47.02
N SER A 24 -9.78 -5.66 47.85
CA SER A 24 -10.83 -6.31 48.64
C SER A 24 -12.08 -6.58 47.82
N LEU A 25 -12.37 -5.73 46.82
CA LEU A 25 -13.50 -5.95 45.91
C LEU A 25 -13.17 -6.96 44.80
N PHE A 26 -11.91 -7.00 44.34
CA PHE A 26 -11.49 -7.87 43.24
C PHE A 26 -10.24 -8.68 43.65
N PRO A 27 -10.40 -9.89 44.20
CA PRO A 27 -9.27 -10.71 44.68
C PRO A 27 -8.23 -11.07 43.62
N GLU A 28 -8.60 -10.99 42.34
CA GLU A 28 -7.72 -11.22 41.20
C GLU A 28 -6.75 -10.06 40.97
N ILE A 29 -7.10 -8.86 41.45
CA ILE A 29 -6.33 -7.64 41.33
C ILE A 29 -5.32 -7.53 42.46
N SER A 30 -4.04 -7.51 42.09
CA SER A 30 -2.94 -7.32 43.03
C SER A 30 -1.83 -6.47 42.44
N CYS A 31 -1.06 -5.83 43.31
CA CYS A 31 0.16 -5.15 42.94
C CYS A 31 1.30 -5.58 43.86
N GLU A 32 2.29 -6.27 43.32
CA GLU A 32 3.49 -6.68 44.03
C GLU A 32 4.64 -5.72 43.70
N MET A 33 5.26 -5.15 44.73
CA MET A 33 6.38 -4.23 44.58
C MET A 33 7.66 -4.97 45.00
N PRO A 34 8.58 -5.27 44.07
CA PRO A 34 9.82 -5.94 44.43
C PRO A 34 10.73 -5.03 45.29
N PRO A 35 11.72 -5.60 46.00
CA PRO A 35 12.73 -4.81 46.71
C PRO A 35 13.41 -3.81 45.77
N GLY A 36 13.66 -2.59 46.25
CA GLY A 36 14.24 -1.51 45.42
C GLY A 36 13.26 -0.75 44.53
N THR A 37 11.95 -1.05 44.60
CA THR A 37 10.89 -0.26 43.93
C THR A 37 10.97 1.24 44.28
N PHE A 38 11.40 1.58 45.50
CA PHE A 38 11.66 2.95 45.95
C PHE A 38 13.09 3.13 46.46
N THR A 39 13.69 4.28 46.17
CA THR A 39 15.00 4.65 46.73
C THR A 39 14.91 4.97 48.23
N SER A 40 15.95 4.60 48.98
CA SER A 40 16.07 4.89 50.42
C SER A 40 16.38 6.37 50.66
N GLY A 41 15.34 7.21 50.63
CA GLY A 41 15.44 8.62 51.05
C GLY A 41 15.39 8.79 52.58
N SER A 42 15.48 10.04 53.06
CA SER A 42 15.44 10.41 54.49
C SER A 42 14.17 10.00 55.26
N ARG A 43 13.14 9.51 54.56
CA ARG A 43 11.95 8.87 55.15
C ARG A 43 11.94 7.39 54.80
N SER A 44 11.83 6.54 55.81
CA SER A 44 11.85 5.06 55.74
C SER A 44 10.63 4.41 55.06
N PHE A 45 9.67 5.20 54.55
CA PHE A 45 8.44 4.66 53.97
C PHE A 45 7.91 5.50 52.78
N CYS A 46 7.30 4.82 51.81
CA CYS A 46 6.45 5.41 50.78
C CYS A 46 4.99 5.00 51.00
N ARG A 47 4.04 5.89 50.68
CA ARG A 47 2.61 5.58 50.68
C ARG A 47 2.19 5.36 49.24
N VAL A 48 1.54 4.22 48.98
CA VAL A 48 0.98 3.90 47.67
C VAL A 48 -0.51 3.68 47.81
N SER A 49 -1.28 4.34 46.97
CA SER A 49 -2.72 4.10 46.84
C SER A 49 -2.99 3.19 45.65
N LEU A 50 -3.80 2.16 45.90
CA LEU A 50 -4.45 1.35 44.89
C LEU A 50 -5.94 1.69 44.95
N GLN A 51 -6.46 2.28 43.88
CA GLN A 51 -7.90 2.48 43.74
C GLN A 51 -8.40 1.59 42.62
N VAL A 52 -9.46 0.82 42.88
CA VAL A 52 -10.10 -0.02 41.87
C VAL A 52 -11.53 0.45 41.69
N THR A 53 -11.90 0.75 40.44
CA THR A 53 -13.24 1.20 40.08
C THR A 53 -13.83 0.24 39.06
N ASN A 54 -15.06 -0.22 39.28
CA ASN A 54 -15.72 -1.09 38.31
C ASN A 54 -16.05 -0.31 37.03
N THR A 55 -15.93 -0.96 35.87
CA THR A 55 -16.25 -0.35 34.57
C THR A 55 -17.67 -0.73 34.16
N ASP A 56 -18.50 0.26 33.82
CA ASP A 56 -19.87 0.03 33.37
C ASP A 56 -19.85 -0.61 31.97
N GLN A 57 -20.15 -1.91 31.92
CA GLN A 57 -20.13 -2.66 30.67
C GLN A 57 -21.22 -2.21 29.68
N SER A 58 -22.28 -1.53 30.14
CA SER A 58 -23.31 -0.97 29.23
C SER A 58 -22.73 0.18 28.42
N MET A 59 -21.95 1.03 29.08
CA MET A 59 -21.20 2.13 28.45
C MET A 59 -20.08 1.59 27.56
N VAL A 60 -19.38 0.53 27.96
CA VAL A 60 -18.41 -0.14 27.08
C VAL A 60 -19.06 -0.58 25.78
N ARG A 61 -20.23 -1.23 25.84
CA ARG A 61 -20.92 -1.69 24.63
C ARG A 61 -21.36 -0.55 23.71
N GLN A 62 -21.75 0.59 24.30
CA GLN A 62 -22.13 1.79 23.56
C GLN A 62 -20.96 2.37 22.75
N PHE A 63 -19.75 2.35 23.32
CA PHE A 63 -18.56 2.96 22.71
C PHE A 63 -17.67 1.99 21.94
N MET A 64 -17.70 0.70 22.26
CA MET A 64 -16.77 -0.31 21.71
C MET A 64 -17.50 -1.50 21.07
N GLY A 65 -18.84 -1.49 21.04
CA GLY A 65 -19.65 -2.55 20.45
C GLY A 65 -20.01 -3.68 21.43
N ASN A 66 -20.99 -4.50 21.05
CA ASN A 66 -21.62 -5.49 21.95
C ASN A 66 -20.68 -6.59 22.47
N ASP A 67 -19.63 -6.92 21.71
CA ASP A 67 -18.67 -7.96 22.05
C ASP A 67 -17.45 -7.42 22.82
N ALA A 68 -17.42 -6.12 23.13
CA ALA A 68 -16.33 -5.50 23.88
C ALA A 68 -16.55 -5.58 25.40
N PHE A 69 -15.46 -5.84 26.13
CA PHE A 69 -15.43 -5.87 27.58
C PHE A 69 -14.20 -5.13 28.11
N VAL A 70 -14.36 -4.41 29.22
CA VAL A 70 -13.25 -3.70 29.88
C VAL A 70 -13.12 -4.17 31.31
N SER A 71 -11.88 -4.44 31.76
CA SER A 71 -11.58 -4.80 33.14
C SER A 71 -11.95 -3.66 34.10
N PRO A 72 -12.02 -3.91 35.42
CA PRO A 72 -12.02 -2.82 36.38
C PRO A 72 -10.82 -1.89 36.15
N LEU A 73 -11.04 -0.59 36.34
CA LEU A 73 -10.00 0.44 36.26
C LEU A 73 -9.15 0.41 37.51
N ILE A 74 -7.84 0.32 37.34
CA ILE A 74 -6.89 0.37 38.46
C ILE A 74 -6.10 1.67 38.40
N LEU A 75 -6.18 2.49 39.44
CA LEU A 75 -5.28 3.62 39.65
C LEU A 75 -4.21 3.25 40.67
N MET A 76 -2.95 3.32 40.27
CA MET A 76 -1.81 3.12 41.16
C MET A 76 -0.99 4.39 41.27
N GLU A 77 -0.95 4.99 42.46
CA GLU A 77 -0.26 6.26 42.70
C GLU A 77 0.69 6.19 43.92
N PRO A 78 2.01 6.28 43.71
CA PRO A 78 2.97 6.50 44.77
C PRO A 78 2.99 7.99 45.16
N LEU A 79 2.70 8.30 46.42
CA LEU A 79 2.62 9.69 46.87
C LEU A 79 4.02 10.34 46.88
N ARG A 80 4.21 11.35 46.01
CA ARG A 80 5.44 12.18 45.91
C ARG A 80 6.73 11.40 45.59
N ARG A 81 6.65 10.22 44.98
CA ARG A 81 7.81 9.43 44.53
C ARG A 81 7.54 8.83 43.14
N LYS A 82 8.59 8.39 42.44
CA LYS A 82 8.51 7.59 41.20
C LYS A 82 8.93 6.15 41.48
N PHE A 83 8.52 5.21 40.64
CA PHE A 83 9.02 3.84 40.70
C PHE A 83 10.44 3.77 40.12
N HIS A 84 11.36 3.11 40.84
CA HIS A 84 12.74 2.85 40.39
C HIS A 84 12.93 1.41 39.89
N ALA A 85 12.07 0.50 40.33
CA ALA A 85 11.89 -0.83 39.78
C ALA A 85 10.40 -1.03 39.44
N ALA A 86 10.10 -1.82 38.42
CA ALA A 86 8.73 -2.01 37.98
C ALA A 86 7.93 -2.87 38.97
N PRO A 87 6.78 -2.39 39.48
CA PRO A 87 5.83 -3.26 40.17
C PRO A 87 5.27 -4.31 39.21
N VAL A 88 4.88 -5.46 39.76
CA VAL A 88 4.11 -6.49 39.07
C VAL A 88 2.63 -6.25 39.36
N ILE A 89 1.90 -5.78 38.36
CA ILE A 89 0.45 -5.51 38.47
C ILE A 89 -0.31 -6.67 37.84
N ARG A 90 -1.23 -7.26 38.60
CA ARG A 90 -2.09 -8.36 38.20
C ARG A 90 -3.48 -7.82 37.88
N LEU A 91 -3.94 -8.05 36.64
CA LEU A 91 -5.20 -7.55 36.10
C LEU A 91 -6.04 -8.72 35.56
N PRO A 92 -7.35 -8.79 35.88
CA PRO A 92 -8.22 -9.80 35.32
C PRO A 92 -8.49 -9.52 33.84
N LEU A 93 -8.57 -10.59 33.05
CA LEU A 93 -8.93 -10.50 31.64
C LEU A 93 -10.47 -10.44 31.54
N PRO A 94 -11.05 -9.35 31.01
CA PRO A 94 -12.49 -9.17 31.01
C PRO A 94 -13.16 -10.17 30.06
N GLY A 95 -14.30 -10.73 30.47
CA GLY A 95 -15.05 -11.73 29.70
C GLY A 95 -14.45 -13.15 29.73
N PHE A 96 -13.37 -13.38 30.48
CA PHE A 96 -12.79 -14.71 30.63
C PHE A 96 -13.80 -15.69 31.24
N GLY A 97 -13.92 -16.89 30.65
CA GLY A 97 -14.89 -17.91 31.04
C GLY A 97 -16.26 -17.80 30.37
N LEU A 98 -16.58 -16.68 29.69
CA LEU A 98 -17.81 -16.53 28.90
C LEU A 98 -17.62 -17.02 27.46
N HIS A 99 -16.49 -16.67 26.83
CA HIS A 99 -16.15 -17.06 25.46
C HIS A 99 -14.63 -17.30 25.32
N LYS A 100 -14.20 -17.97 24.24
CA LYS A 100 -12.77 -18.12 23.94
C LYS A 100 -12.21 -16.77 23.45
N ILE A 101 -11.24 -16.24 24.17
CA ILE A 101 -10.62 -14.95 23.84
C ILE A 101 -9.49 -15.15 22.85
N ASP A 102 -9.49 -14.40 21.75
CA ASP A 102 -8.37 -14.33 20.82
C ASP A 102 -7.28 -13.43 21.45
N PRO A 103 -6.02 -13.88 21.60
CA PRO A 103 -4.95 -13.00 22.06
C PRO A 103 -4.84 -11.70 21.25
N LYS A 104 -5.20 -11.72 19.96
CA LYS A 104 -5.21 -10.53 19.11
C LYS A 104 -6.31 -9.53 19.44
N SER A 105 -7.36 -9.91 20.17
CA SER A 105 -8.45 -9.00 20.59
C SER A 105 -8.18 -8.31 21.92
N VAL A 106 -7.06 -8.62 22.59
CA VAL A 106 -6.70 -8.05 23.90
C VAL A 106 -5.86 -6.79 23.70
N ARG A 107 -6.23 -5.72 24.41
CA ARG A 107 -5.49 -4.46 24.48
C ARG A 107 -5.23 -4.09 25.93
N VAL A 108 -4.01 -3.66 26.24
CA VAL A 108 -3.63 -3.14 27.56
C VAL A 108 -3.44 -1.65 27.44
N LEU A 109 -4.24 -0.89 28.18
CA LEU A 109 -4.23 0.57 28.12
C LEU A 109 -3.70 1.17 29.41
N ILE A 110 -3.01 2.31 29.28
CA ILE A 110 -2.57 3.14 30.39
C ILE A 110 -2.97 4.59 30.18
N SER A 111 -3.39 5.28 31.24
CA SER A 111 -3.46 6.74 31.28
C SER A 111 -2.54 7.25 32.38
N VAL A 112 -1.46 7.94 32.01
CA VAL A 112 -0.41 8.38 32.95
C VAL A 112 -0.92 9.54 33.81
N THR A 113 -0.81 9.42 35.12
CA THR A 113 -1.26 10.45 36.06
C THR A 113 -0.23 11.59 36.16
N GLY A 114 -0.64 12.84 35.94
CA GLY A 114 0.22 14.02 36.05
C GLY A 114 0.60 14.68 34.71
N SER A 115 0.09 14.16 33.58
CA SER A 115 -0.04 14.93 32.34
C SER A 115 -1.11 16.02 32.48
N SER A 116 -1.05 17.06 31.65
CA SER A 116 -2.01 18.17 31.63
C SER A 116 -3.44 17.75 31.22
N GLU A 117 -3.62 16.52 30.73
CA GLU A 117 -4.86 15.99 30.18
C GLU A 117 -5.27 14.73 30.96
N CYS A 118 -6.30 14.85 31.80
CA CYS A 118 -6.87 13.72 32.53
C CYS A 118 -7.67 12.84 31.55
N ASN A 119 -7.43 11.52 31.54
CA ASN A 119 -8.05 10.52 30.66
C ASN A 119 -7.49 10.38 29.24
N ASP A 120 -6.27 10.85 28.96
CA ASP A 120 -5.54 10.46 27.75
C ASP A 120 -5.04 9.01 27.92
N TRP A 121 -5.64 8.06 27.21
CA TRP A 121 -5.27 6.64 27.25
C TRP A 121 -4.32 6.31 26.10
N GLN A 122 -3.38 5.40 26.37
CA GLN A 122 -2.39 4.93 25.42
C GLN A 122 -2.36 3.40 25.42
N ASP A 123 -2.24 2.82 24.23
CA ASP A 123 -2.09 1.38 24.06
C ASP A 123 -0.63 0.94 24.30
N ILE A 124 -0.43 0.13 25.34
CA ILE A 124 0.86 -0.42 25.74
C ILE A 124 0.96 -1.94 25.51
N THR A 125 0.06 -2.52 24.70
CA THR A 125 0.03 -3.96 24.42
C THR A 125 1.37 -4.47 23.90
N SER A 126 2.05 -3.70 23.04
CA SER A 126 3.38 -4.02 22.52
C SER A 126 4.48 -4.04 23.60
N VAL A 127 4.35 -3.20 24.63
CA VAL A 127 5.28 -3.13 25.78
C VAL A 127 5.09 -4.32 26.72
N VAL A 128 3.86 -4.80 26.85
CA VAL A 128 3.53 -6.01 27.62
C VAL A 128 4.01 -7.27 26.89
N GLY A 129 3.91 -7.28 25.57
CA GLY A 129 4.44 -8.31 24.69
C GLY A 129 3.46 -9.44 24.39
N GLU A 130 3.49 -9.92 23.15
CA GLU A 130 2.52 -10.90 22.62
C GLU A 130 2.48 -12.21 23.41
N SER A 131 3.63 -12.67 23.93
CA SER A 131 3.69 -13.89 24.74
C SER A 131 2.94 -13.75 26.08
N ALA A 132 2.99 -12.57 26.70
CA ALA A 132 2.26 -12.32 27.95
C ALA A 132 0.75 -12.25 27.69
N VAL A 133 0.34 -11.63 26.58
CA VAL A 133 -1.07 -11.57 26.16
C VAL A 133 -1.62 -12.96 25.82
N ALA A 134 -0.86 -13.78 25.10
CA ALA A 134 -1.25 -15.16 24.79
C ALA A 134 -1.44 -16.01 26.06
N LYS A 135 -0.51 -15.90 27.02
CA LYS A 135 -0.66 -16.58 28.33
C LYS A 135 -1.84 -16.04 29.14
N ALA A 136 -2.13 -14.75 29.03
CA ALA A 136 -3.28 -14.14 29.70
C ALA A 136 -4.60 -14.69 29.13
N ALA A 137 -4.71 -14.88 27.81
CA ALA A 137 -5.88 -15.49 27.17
C ALA A 137 -6.15 -16.93 27.63
N GLU A 138 -5.13 -17.67 28.07
CA GLU A 138 -5.27 -19.02 28.63
C GLU A 138 -5.57 -19.03 30.14
N SER A 139 -5.00 -18.08 30.89
CA SER A 139 -5.05 -18.06 32.35
C SER A 139 -6.08 -17.09 32.95
N GLY A 140 -6.67 -16.22 32.13
CA GLY A 140 -7.65 -15.22 32.54
C GLY A 140 -7.07 -14.02 33.27
N VAL A 141 -5.74 -13.89 33.30
CA VAL A 141 -5.05 -12.83 34.06
C VAL A 141 -3.83 -12.33 33.29
N ILE A 142 -3.67 -11.02 33.21
CA ILE A 142 -2.47 -10.39 32.64
C ILE A 142 -1.57 -9.81 33.73
N LEU A 143 -0.26 -9.95 33.53
CA LEU A 143 0.78 -9.44 34.43
C LEU A 143 1.54 -8.30 33.75
N LEU A 144 1.51 -7.11 34.34
CA LEU A 144 2.31 -5.98 33.90
C LEU A 144 3.58 -5.92 34.73
N CYS A 145 4.74 -6.23 34.13
CA CYS A 145 6.01 -6.32 34.84
C CYS A 145 7.03 -5.24 34.45
N ASN A 146 6.73 -4.41 33.44
CA ASN A 146 7.69 -3.49 32.83
C ASN A 146 7.29 -2.01 32.93
N VAL A 147 6.27 -1.68 33.73
CA VAL A 147 5.74 -0.32 33.82
C VAL A 147 6.23 0.36 35.10
N ILE A 148 6.96 1.47 34.96
CA ILE A 148 7.51 2.26 36.07
C ILE A 148 6.83 3.64 36.25
N VAL A 149 5.72 3.86 35.54
CA VAL A 149 4.93 5.09 35.63
C VAL A 149 3.70 4.89 36.49
N SER A 150 3.28 5.94 37.19
CA SER A 150 1.99 5.97 37.88
C SER A 150 0.89 6.28 36.87
N GLY A 151 -0.23 5.58 36.96
CA GLY A 151 -1.27 5.69 35.97
C GLY A 151 -2.53 4.91 36.32
N ARG A 152 -3.55 5.12 35.50
CA ARG A 152 -4.72 4.25 35.41
C ARG A 152 -4.44 3.15 34.41
N PHE A 153 -4.83 1.93 34.74
CA PHE A 153 -4.65 0.74 33.92
C PHE A 153 -6.00 0.09 33.65
N ALA A 154 -6.16 -0.43 32.43
CA ALA A 154 -7.31 -1.21 32.03
C ALA A 154 -6.90 -2.24 30.98
N VAL A 155 -7.57 -3.39 31.00
CA VAL A 155 -7.51 -4.38 29.92
C VAL A 155 -8.81 -4.29 29.15
N VAL A 156 -8.73 -4.20 27.83
CA VAL A 156 -9.88 -4.19 26.93
C VAL A 156 -9.81 -5.45 26.07
N CYS A 157 -10.93 -6.18 26.00
CA CYS A 157 -11.14 -7.24 25.02
C CYS A 157 -12.16 -6.73 24.02
N CYS A 158 -11.76 -6.47 22.78
CA CYS A 158 -12.63 -5.95 21.73
C CYS A 158 -12.20 -6.49 20.36
N ASP A 159 -13.12 -6.48 19.39
CA ASP A 159 -12.80 -6.86 18.02
C ASP A 159 -11.73 -5.93 17.40
N ASN A 160 -10.96 -6.44 16.44
CA ASN A 160 -9.91 -5.70 15.74
C ASN A 160 -10.46 -4.61 14.80
N SER A 161 -11.79 -4.47 14.70
CA SER A 161 -12.48 -3.45 13.92
C SER A 161 -12.33 -2.03 14.51
N ILE A 162 -11.98 -1.89 15.78
CA ILE A 162 -11.75 -0.58 16.41
C ILE A 162 -10.35 -0.06 16.03
N MET A 163 -10.30 1.00 15.21
CA MET A 163 -9.04 1.58 14.71
C MET A 163 -8.13 2.14 15.82
N ASP A 164 -8.69 2.70 16.90
CA ASP A 164 -7.93 3.22 18.03
C ASP A 164 -8.68 3.02 19.36
N VAL A 165 -8.36 1.91 20.02
CA VAL A 165 -9.01 1.49 21.28
C VAL A 165 -8.66 2.46 22.42
N ALA A 166 -7.49 3.10 22.36
CA ALA A 166 -7.05 4.10 23.32
C ALA A 166 -7.83 5.41 23.17
N GLU A 167 -8.02 5.90 21.94
CA GLU A 167 -8.85 7.07 21.63
C GLU A 167 -10.31 6.82 22.11
N THR A 168 -10.86 5.65 21.77
CA THR A 168 -12.23 5.25 22.16
C THR A 168 -12.40 5.19 23.68
N MET A 169 -11.40 4.66 24.40
CA MET A 169 -11.39 4.62 25.86
C MET A 169 -11.34 6.04 26.47
N SER A 170 -10.58 6.94 25.84
CA SER A 170 -10.48 8.35 26.25
C SER A 170 -11.80 9.09 26.06
N GLU A 171 -12.49 8.88 24.95
CA GLU A 171 -13.83 9.41 24.69
C GLU A 171 -14.87 8.87 25.69
N MET A 172 -14.89 7.55 25.92
CA MET A 172 -15.79 6.92 26.88
C MET A 172 -15.60 7.52 28.29
N MET A 173 -14.35 7.71 28.73
CA MET A 173 -14.05 8.23 30.07
C MET A 173 -14.29 9.73 30.21
N THR A 174 -14.21 10.50 29.13
CA THR A 174 -14.55 11.93 29.12
C THR A 174 -16.05 12.17 29.04
N SER A 175 -16.82 11.29 28.38
CA SER A 175 -18.30 11.35 28.35
C SER A 175 -18.94 11.28 29.74
N ARG A 176 -18.28 10.65 30.73
CA ARG A 176 -18.72 10.65 32.14
C ARG A 176 -18.65 12.03 32.80
N LEU A 177 -17.76 12.91 32.34
CA LEU A 177 -17.57 14.26 32.88
C LEU A 177 -18.52 15.29 32.25
N ASP A 178 -18.99 15.02 31.02
CA ASP A 178 -19.83 15.93 30.22
C ASP A 178 -21.35 15.73 30.43
N LYS A 179 -21.80 15.04 31.50
CA LYS A 179 -23.23 14.98 31.90
C LYS A 179 -23.80 16.33 32.39
N SER A 180 -23.29 17.45 31.90
CA SER A 180 -24.06 18.69 31.87
C SER A 180 -25.00 18.60 30.67
N ASP A 181 -26.30 18.81 30.89
CA ASP A 181 -27.33 18.95 29.86
C ASP A 181 -26.91 19.97 28.79
N THR A 182 -26.15 19.53 27.78
CA THR A 182 -25.74 20.36 26.65
C THR A 182 -26.75 20.16 25.53
N ALA A 183 -27.01 21.22 24.76
CA ALA A 183 -27.94 21.20 23.63
C ALA A 183 -27.58 20.13 22.57
N ASP A 184 -26.34 19.62 22.59
CA ASP A 184 -25.80 18.66 21.63
C ASP A 184 -25.99 17.19 22.03
N GLN A 185 -26.46 16.91 23.26
CA GLN A 185 -26.68 15.53 23.75
C GLN A 185 -27.48 14.63 22.79
N PRO A 186 -28.61 15.06 22.20
CA PRO A 186 -29.37 14.19 21.31
C PRO A 186 -28.62 13.88 20.00
N HIS A 187 -27.73 14.78 19.54
CA HIS A 187 -26.87 14.52 18.38
C HIS A 187 -25.73 13.55 18.72
N LEU A 188 -25.20 13.62 19.95
CA LEU A 188 -24.21 12.67 20.44
C LEU A 188 -24.80 11.26 20.62
N ASP A 189 -26.06 11.16 21.07
CA ASP A 189 -26.78 9.90 21.17
C ASP A 189 -26.99 9.24 19.79
N LEU A 190 -27.21 10.03 18.73
CA LEU A 190 -27.22 9.54 17.35
C LEU A 190 -25.89 8.91 16.95
N LEU A 191 -24.76 9.55 17.29
CA LEU A 191 -23.43 9.03 16.99
C LEU A 191 -23.16 7.71 17.71
N HIS A 192 -23.53 7.63 19.00
CA HIS A 192 -23.40 6.41 19.79
C HIS A 192 -24.29 5.28 19.25
N ALA A 193 -25.54 5.57 18.89
CA ALA A 193 -26.43 4.58 18.30
C ALA A 193 -25.88 4.06 16.97
N ALA A 194 -25.29 4.94 16.15
CA ALA A 194 -24.68 4.56 14.89
C ALA A 194 -23.41 3.71 15.07
N HIS A 195 -22.58 4.02 16.07
CA HIS A 195 -21.37 3.28 16.37
C HIS A 195 -21.64 1.91 17.03
N GLY A 196 -22.58 1.84 17.98
CA GLY A 196 -22.94 0.62 18.69
C GLY A 196 -23.93 -0.29 17.93
N GLY A 197 -24.43 0.14 16.78
CA GLY A 197 -25.33 -0.66 15.94
C GLY A 197 -26.78 -0.73 16.42
N ASP A 198 -27.21 0.18 17.31
CA ASP A 198 -28.58 0.19 17.84
C ASP A 198 -29.53 0.89 16.87
N LEU A 199 -30.17 0.06 16.02
CA LEU A 199 -31.15 0.52 15.03
C LEU A 199 -32.37 1.20 15.66
N THR A 200 -32.76 0.79 16.87
CA THR A 200 -33.96 1.31 17.52
C THR A 200 -33.67 2.70 18.09
N ALA A 201 -32.55 2.85 18.79
CA ALA A 201 -32.08 4.15 19.28
C ALA A 201 -31.81 5.11 18.11
N LEU A 202 -31.20 4.63 17.02
CA LEU A 202 -30.95 5.44 15.83
C LEU A 202 -32.26 6.00 15.25
N ARG A 203 -33.27 5.14 15.05
CA ARG A 203 -34.58 5.58 14.53
C ARG A 203 -35.29 6.55 15.46
N ALA A 204 -35.17 6.34 16.78
CA ALA A 204 -35.71 7.27 17.76
C ALA A 204 -35.04 8.65 17.67
N CYS A 205 -33.71 8.69 17.52
CA CYS A 205 -32.95 9.93 17.34
C CYS A 205 -33.34 10.63 16.03
N LEU A 206 -33.42 9.89 14.92
CA LEU A 206 -33.80 10.43 13.60
C LEU A 206 -35.26 10.96 13.55
N ALA A 207 -36.13 10.47 14.43
CA ALA A 207 -37.51 10.94 14.55
C ALA A 207 -37.64 12.22 15.39
N SER A 208 -36.59 12.64 16.11
CA SER A 208 -36.61 13.85 16.92
C SER A 208 -36.56 15.12 16.05
N GLU A 209 -37.40 16.11 16.38
CA GLU A 209 -37.42 17.37 15.64
C GLU A 209 -36.10 18.13 15.81
N GLY A 210 -35.54 18.63 14.70
CA GLY A 210 -34.29 19.39 14.70
C GLY A 210 -33.02 18.54 14.73
N MET A 211 -33.12 17.22 14.57
CA MET A 211 -31.95 16.34 14.50
C MET A 211 -31.04 16.67 13.29
N ASP A 212 -29.80 17.06 13.56
CA ASP A 212 -28.77 17.18 12.54
C ASP A 212 -28.11 15.82 12.31
N ILE A 213 -28.49 15.15 11.23
CA ILE A 213 -27.93 13.86 10.82
C ILE A 213 -26.43 13.93 10.49
N ASN A 214 -25.94 15.13 10.15
CA ASN A 214 -24.56 15.39 9.75
C ASN A 214 -23.70 15.91 10.90
N PHE A 215 -24.23 15.90 12.13
CA PHE A 215 -23.45 16.23 13.32
C PHE A 215 -22.19 15.36 13.39
N THR A 216 -21.09 15.95 13.85
CA THR A 216 -19.78 15.29 13.93
C THR A 216 -19.21 15.37 15.33
N ASN A 217 -18.52 14.31 15.75
CA ASN A 217 -17.77 14.32 17.00
C ASN A 217 -16.49 15.17 16.88
N LYS A 218 -15.71 15.20 17.96
CA LYS A 218 -14.43 15.92 18.04
C LYS A 218 -13.41 15.45 17.00
N SER A 219 -13.50 14.22 16.46
CA SER A 219 -12.64 13.71 15.40
C SER A 219 -13.21 13.94 13.99
N GLY A 220 -14.30 14.71 13.87
CA GLY A 220 -14.95 15.03 12.59
C GLY A 220 -15.73 13.87 11.97
N GLN A 221 -16.01 12.81 12.74
CA GLN A 221 -16.78 11.66 12.27
C GLN A 221 -18.27 11.89 12.50
N SER A 222 -19.05 11.71 11.43
CA SER A 222 -20.52 11.68 11.49
C SER A 222 -21.05 10.29 11.83
N ALA A 223 -22.36 10.18 12.07
CA ALA A 223 -23.03 8.89 12.28
C ALA A 223 -22.73 7.89 11.15
N LEU A 224 -22.66 8.38 9.90
CA LEU A 224 -22.35 7.55 8.74
C LEU A 224 -20.90 7.03 8.76
N HIS A 225 -19.93 7.85 9.18
CA HIS A 225 -18.54 7.40 9.35
C HIS A 225 -18.44 6.27 10.37
N LEU A 226 -19.08 6.45 11.53
CA LEU A 226 -19.03 5.47 12.61
C LEU A 226 -19.71 4.16 12.22
N ALA A 227 -20.87 4.22 11.57
CA ALA A 227 -21.58 3.04 11.08
C ALA A 227 -20.79 2.27 10.00
N CYS A 228 -20.14 2.99 9.07
CA CYS A 228 -19.27 2.39 8.05
C CYS A 228 -17.99 1.80 8.66
N SER A 229 -17.43 2.42 9.70
CA SER A 229 -16.25 1.90 10.40
C SER A 229 -16.57 0.65 11.22
N ALA A 230 -17.76 0.58 11.83
CA ALA A 230 -18.19 -0.54 12.69
C ALA A 230 -18.86 -1.68 11.90
N GLY A 231 -19.09 -1.52 10.59
CA GLY A 231 -19.68 -2.57 9.75
C GLY A 231 -21.19 -2.73 9.92
N HIS A 232 -21.90 -1.71 10.40
CA HIS A 232 -23.33 -1.79 10.69
C HIS A 232 -24.20 -1.46 9.47
N GLN A 233 -24.35 -2.44 8.57
CA GLN A 233 -25.09 -2.29 7.31
C GLN A 233 -26.52 -1.73 7.49
N ALA A 234 -27.29 -2.21 8.47
CA ALA A 234 -28.66 -1.75 8.70
C ALA A 234 -28.73 -0.28 9.12
N ILE A 235 -27.76 0.18 9.91
CA ILE A 235 -27.62 1.59 10.30
C ILE A 235 -27.28 2.44 9.09
N VAL A 236 -26.31 2.01 8.28
CA VAL A 236 -25.93 2.70 7.03
C VAL A 236 -27.14 2.87 6.11
N GLN A 237 -27.95 1.82 5.93
CA GLN A 237 -29.17 1.90 5.12
C GLN A 237 -30.16 2.95 5.63
N GLU A 238 -30.40 3.03 6.94
CA GLU A 238 -31.33 4.02 7.50
C GLU A 238 -30.76 5.44 7.41
N LEU A 239 -29.47 5.64 7.67
CA LEU A 239 -28.81 6.94 7.53
C LEU A 239 -28.87 7.45 6.08
N LEU A 240 -28.65 6.57 5.10
CA LEU A 240 -28.76 6.92 3.67
C LEU A 240 -30.20 7.26 3.27
N LYS A 241 -31.22 6.53 3.77
CA LYS A 241 -32.64 6.89 3.58
C LYS A 241 -32.95 8.28 4.15
N ALA A 242 -32.35 8.62 5.28
CA ALA A 242 -32.46 9.93 5.90
C ALA A 242 -31.55 11.00 5.26
N LYS A 243 -30.90 10.68 4.13
CA LYS A 243 -30.03 11.57 3.33
C LYS A 243 -28.81 12.10 4.09
N ALA A 244 -28.18 11.25 4.90
CA ALA A 244 -26.86 11.55 5.48
C ALA A 244 -25.86 11.94 4.39
N ASP A 245 -25.05 12.96 4.64
CA ASP A 245 -24.05 13.45 3.70
C ASP A 245 -22.85 12.48 3.64
N MET A 246 -22.66 11.87 2.47
CA MET A 246 -21.57 10.94 2.20
C MET A 246 -20.23 11.63 1.89
N THR A 247 -20.24 12.95 1.66
CA THR A 247 -19.07 13.74 1.26
C THR A 247 -18.27 14.30 2.43
N LEU A 248 -18.82 14.21 3.65
CA LEU A 248 -18.14 14.63 4.86
C LEU A 248 -16.82 13.86 5.02
N ILE A 249 -15.81 14.57 5.53
CA ILE A 249 -14.47 14.04 5.77
C ILE A 249 -14.13 14.16 7.26
N SER A 250 -13.64 13.06 7.83
CA SER A 250 -13.09 13.06 9.20
C SER A 250 -11.81 13.89 9.32
N GLN A 251 -11.35 14.14 10.54
CA GLN A 251 -10.06 14.79 10.77
C GLN A 251 -8.87 14.00 10.19
N LYS A 252 -8.97 12.67 10.15
CA LYS A 252 -8.01 11.78 9.47
C LYS A 252 -8.09 11.90 7.94
N GLY A 253 -9.01 12.71 7.41
CA GLY A 253 -9.17 13.02 6.00
C GLY A 253 -10.01 12.01 5.22
N ASN A 254 -10.64 11.05 5.90
CA ASN A 254 -11.38 9.97 5.27
C ASN A 254 -12.88 10.28 5.21
N ALA A 255 -13.49 10.10 4.05
CA ALA A 255 -14.94 9.97 3.90
C ALA A 255 -15.42 8.56 4.34
N ALA A 256 -16.73 8.40 4.58
CA ALA A 256 -17.31 7.15 5.07
C ALA A 256 -16.98 5.91 4.18
N ILE A 257 -16.97 6.07 2.86
CA ILE A 257 -16.62 4.99 1.93
C ILE A 257 -15.16 4.52 2.08
N HIS A 258 -14.23 5.40 2.45
CA HIS A 258 -12.83 5.00 2.68
C HIS A 258 -12.73 4.02 3.85
N LEU A 259 -13.50 4.25 4.92
CA LEU A 259 -13.54 3.38 6.09
C LEU A 259 -14.14 2.01 5.74
N ALA A 260 -15.26 2.00 5.00
CA ALA A 260 -15.86 0.75 4.53
C ALA A 260 -14.92 -0.04 3.62
N CYS A 261 -14.19 0.63 2.73
CA CYS A 261 -13.19 0.01 1.86
C CYS A 261 -11.99 -0.53 2.63
N PHE A 262 -11.51 0.20 3.64
CA PHE A 262 -10.40 -0.21 4.50
C PHE A 262 -10.75 -1.48 5.29
N HIS A 263 -11.95 -1.57 5.86
CA HIS A 263 -12.38 -2.74 6.62
C HIS A 263 -12.92 -3.89 5.75
N GLY A 264 -13.08 -3.68 4.44
CA GLY A 264 -13.51 -4.74 3.53
C GLY A 264 -15.02 -5.01 3.53
N TYR A 265 -15.84 -4.08 4.00
CA TYR A 265 -17.29 -4.25 4.09
C TYR A 265 -17.97 -4.03 2.74
N LYS A 266 -17.89 -5.04 1.88
CA LYS A 266 -18.42 -5.03 0.50
C LYS A 266 -19.86 -4.55 0.41
N GLU A 267 -20.76 -5.08 1.23
CA GLU A 267 -22.18 -4.75 1.18
C GLU A 267 -22.43 -3.27 1.54
N ILE A 268 -21.61 -2.71 2.43
CA ILE A 268 -21.67 -1.28 2.78
C ILE A 268 -21.13 -0.44 1.63
N VAL A 269 -20.05 -0.86 0.99
CA VAL A 269 -19.50 -0.18 -0.20
C VAL A 269 -20.51 -0.16 -1.34
N GLU A 270 -21.16 -1.29 -1.63
CA GLU A 270 -22.23 -1.38 -2.64
C GLU A 270 -23.38 -0.43 -2.30
N LEU A 271 -23.85 -0.42 -1.05
CA LEU A 271 -24.93 0.48 -0.61
C LEU A 271 -24.58 1.96 -0.78
N LEU A 272 -23.36 2.38 -0.43
CA LEU A 272 -22.91 3.76 -0.60
C LEU A 272 -22.89 4.16 -2.07
N LEU A 273 -22.33 3.31 -2.93
CA LEU A 273 -22.24 3.56 -4.38
C LEU A 273 -23.63 3.56 -5.04
N ASP A 274 -24.53 2.68 -4.63
CA ASP A 274 -25.92 2.63 -5.11
C ASP A 274 -26.73 3.88 -4.74
N ASN A 275 -26.35 4.54 -3.63
CA ASN A 275 -26.95 5.81 -3.22
C ASN A 275 -26.24 7.05 -3.81
N GLY A 276 -25.33 6.85 -4.78
CA GLY A 276 -24.70 7.93 -5.53
C GLY A 276 -23.43 8.50 -4.89
N CYS A 277 -22.78 7.76 -3.98
CA CYS A 277 -21.44 8.13 -3.50
C CYS A 277 -20.44 8.14 -4.67
N ASP A 278 -19.60 9.17 -4.74
CA ASP A 278 -18.53 9.23 -5.74
C ASP A 278 -17.47 8.17 -5.44
N VAL A 279 -17.31 7.23 -6.37
CA VAL A 279 -16.34 6.13 -6.30
C VAL A 279 -14.88 6.63 -6.25
N ASN A 280 -14.62 7.85 -6.69
CA ASN A 280 -13.29 8.46 -6.74
C ASN A 280 -13.10 9.59 -5.71
N ILE A 281 -13.96 9.67 -4.69
CA ILE A 281 -13.87 10.74 -3.68
C ILE A 281 -12.47 10.79 -3.03
N PRO A 282 -11.73 11.90 -3.11
CA PRO A 282 -10.37 11.95 -2.59
C PRO A 282 -10.35 12.16 -1.08
N SER A 283 -9.41 11.49 -0.40
CA SER A 283 -9.03 11.83 0.99
C SER A 283 -8.41 13.23 1.09
N LYS A 284 -8.59 13.91 2.22
CA LYS A 284 -8.16 15.32 2.42
C LYS A 284 -6.65 15.55 2.25
N HIS A 285 -5.80 14.68 2.80
CA HIS A 285 -4.36 14.97 2.97
C HIS A 285 -3.49 14.36 1.87
N SER A 286 -3.79 13.14 1.48
CA SER A 286 -3.01 12.39 0.48
C SER A 286 -3.76 12.23 -0.83
N CYS A 287 -4.98 12.77 -0.94
CA CYS A 287 -5.85 12.68 -2.12
C CYS A 287 -6.04 11.25 -2.62
N PHE A 288 -5.88 10.22 -1.77
CA PHE A 288 -6.06 8.85 -2.20
C PHE A 288 -7.55 8.54 -2.39
N PRO A 289 -7.92 7.73 -3.41
CA PRO A 289 -9.29 7.31 -3.65
C PRO A 289 -9.66 6.10 -2.76
N PRO A 290 -10.96 5.75 -2.64
CA PRO A 290 -11.42 4.58 -1.88
C PRO A 290 -10.78 3.27 -2.37
N LEU A 291 -10.45 3.19 -3.67
CA LEU A 291 -9.73 2.06 -4.28
C LEU A 291 -8.37 1.82 -3.65
N TYR A 292 -7.65 2.87 -3.23
CA TYR A 292 -6.37 2.73 -2.54
C TYR A 292 -6.53 1.98 -1.21
N ALA A 293 -7.54 2.33 -0.40
CA ALA A 293 -7.78 1.69 0.89
C ALA A 293 -8.10 0.19 0.76
N ALA A 294 -8.90 -0.18 -0.25
CA ALA A 294 -9.22 -1.57 -0.52
C ALA A 294 -7.99 -2.39 -0.96
N ILE A 295 -7.07 -1.80 -1.73
CA ILE A 295 -5.83 -2.45 -2.17
C ILE A 295 -4.84 -2.59 -1.02
N LEU A 296 -4.72 -1.55 -0.18
CA LEU A 296 -3.84 -1.55 0.99
C LEU A 296 -4.14 -2.75 1.90
N GLU A 297 -5.42 -2.98 2.19
CA GLU A 297 -5.90 -4.06 3.06
C GLU A 297 -6.25 -5.36 2.29
N THR A 298 -5.98 -5.40 0.98
CA THR A 298 -6.10 -6.59 0.11
C THR A 298 -7.52 -7.17 -0.06
N HIS A 299 -8.54 -6.32 0.02
CA HIS A 299 -9.95 -6.70 -0.11
C HIS A 299 -10.36 -6.85 -1.58
N CYS A 300 -10.08 -8.02 -2.16
CA CYS A 300 -10.28 -8.30 -3.60
C CYS A 300 -11.73 -8.03 -4.06
N GLU A 301 -12.73 -8.45 -3.28
CA GLU A 301 -14.14 -8.25 -3.63
C GLU A 301 -14.52 -6.77 -3.66
N VAL A 302 -13.99 -5.97 -2.73
CA VAL A 302 -14.21 -4.52 -2.71
C VAL A 302 -13.52 -3.85 -3.89
N VAL A 303 -12.30 -4.28 -4.23
CA VAL A 303 -11.59 -3.80 -5.42
C VAL A 303 -12.41 -4.06 -6.69
N GLU A 304 -12.96 -5.27 -6.84
CA GLU A 304 -13.81 -5.62 -7.97
C GLU A 304 -15.06 -4.73 -8.05
N VAL A 305 -15.76 -4.54 -6.92
CA VAL A 305 -16.94 -3.66 -6.84
C VAL A 305 -16.57 -2.24 -7.27
N LEU A 306 -15.52 -1.65 -6.70
CA LEU A 306 -15.09 -0.28 -7.03
C LEU A 306 -14.75 -0.13 -8.52
N LEU A 307 -14.01 -1.08 -9.09
CA LEU A 307 -13.66 -1.06 -10.51
C LEU A 307 -14.90 -1.23 -11.41
N SER A 308 -15.86 -2.07 -11.03
CA SER A 308 -17.12 -2.23 -11.76
C SER A 308 -17.97 -0.94 -11.76
N ARG A 309 -17.81 -0.09 -10.74
CA ARG A 309 -18.48 1.21 -10.62
C ARG A 309 -17.65 2.38 -11.18
N GLY A 310 -16.53 2.11 -11.86
CA GLY A 310 -15.73 3.13 -12.55
C GLY A 310 -14.66 3.81 -11.69
N ALA A 311 -14.15 3.14 -10.66
CA ALA A 311 -12.98 3.62 -9.92
C ALA A 311 -11.77 3.81 -10.86
N SER A 312 -11.09 4.94 -10.72
CA SER A 312 -9.90 5.25 -11.50
C SER A 312 -8.69 4.49 -10.98
N VAL A 313 -8.01 3.79 -11.89
CA VAL A 313 -6.76 3.06 -11.61
C VAL A 313 -5.51 3.90 -11.84
N THR A 314 -5.65 5.14 -12.35
CA THR A 314 -4.52 6.00 -12.76
C THR A 314 -3.97 6.84 -11.62
N TRP A 315 -4.52 6.70 -10.39
CA TRP A 315 -4.04 7.46 -9.25
C TRP A 315 -2.60 7.08 -8.87
N SER A 316 -1.83 8.10 -8.49
CA SER A 316 -0.49 7.96 -7.91
C SER A 316 -0.36 8.85 -6.67
N SER A 317 0.43 8.39 -5.69
CA SER A 317 0.75 9.20 -4.52
C SER A 317 1.66 10.39 -4.91
N PRO A 318 1.80 11.41 -4.04
CA PRO A 318 2.78 12.48 -4.21
C PRO A 318 4.23 11.96 -4.37
N ASP A 319 4.53 10.77 -3.85
CA ASP A 319 5.83 10.11 -4.00
C ASP A 319 5.96 9.30 -5.31
N GLY A 320 4.96 9.34 -6.18
CA GLY A 320 4.90 8.61 -7.45
C GLY A 320 4.47 7.15 -7.33
N LEU A 321 3.95 6.70 -6.18
CA LEU A 321 3.49 5.32 -6.02
C LEU A 321 2.12 5.13 -6.66
N SER A 322 2.06 4.38 -7.77
CA SER A 322 0.79 3.99 -8.41
C SER A 322 0.06 2.91 -7.61
N LEU A 323 -1.26 2.78 -7.83
CA LEU A 323 -2.07 1.72 -7.23
C LEU A 323 -1.54 0.30 -7.53
N LEU A 324 -0.95 0.10 -8.72
CA LEU A 324 -0.29 -1.16 -9.08
C LEU A 324 0.93 -1.45 -8.20
N LEU A 325 1.75 -0.43 -7.91
CA LEU A 325 2.91 -0.59 -7.02
C LEU A 325 2.45 -0.86 -5.59
N VAL A 326 1.41 -0.15 -5.13
CA VAL A 326 0.82 -0.37 -3.80
C VAL A 326 0.39 -1.83 -3.66
N ALA A 327 -0.35 -2.38 -4.63
CA ALA A 327 -0.78 -3.78 -4.62
C ALA A 327 0.40 -4.77 -4.53
N VAL A 328 1.53 -4.49 -5.19
CA VAL A 328 2.74 -5.33 -5.11
C VAL A 328 3.39 -5.27 -3.72
N PHE A 329 3.38 -4.11 -3.07
CA PHE A 329 4.05 -3.91 -1.78
C PHE A 329 3.21 -4.35 -0.57
N THR A 330 1.89 -4.15 -0.61
CA THR A 330 0.99 -4.34 0.54
C THR A 330 0.49 -5.76 0.70
N THR A 331 0.50 -6.56 -0.37
CA THR A 331 -0.03 -7.92 -0.33
C THR A 331 1.00 -8.92 0.20
N TYR A 332 0.63 -9.65 1.26
CA TYR A 332 1.39 -10.80 1.78
C TYR A 332 0.92 -12.14 1.18
N ASP A 333 -0.33 -12.17 0.71
CA ASP A 333 -0.95 -13.33 0.06
C ASP A 333 -0.80 -13.23 -1.45
N ARG A 334 -0.07 -14.19 -2.01
CA ARG A 334 0.25 -14.26 -3.44
C ARG A 334 -1.01 -14.25 -4.30
N GLU A 335 -2.02 -15.05 -3.97
CA GLU A 335 -3.21 -15.24 -4.81
C GLU A 335 -4.04 -13.96 -4.89
N LYS A 336 -4.21 -13.26 -3.75
CA LYS A 336 -4.86 -11.95 -3.70
C LYS A 336 -4.08 -10.89 -4.47
N THR A 337 -2.74 -10.90 -4.40
CA THR A 337 -1.91 -10.01 -5.25
C THR A 337 -2.21 -10.23 -6.72
N ILE A 338 -2.29 -11.49 -7.17
CA ILE A 338 -2.58 -11.82 -8.57
C ILE A 338 -3.94 -11.25 -8.97
N ALA A 339 -4.97 -11.53 -8.18
CA ALA A 339 -6.33 -11.11 -8.46
C ALA A 339 -6.44 -9.58 -8.59
N ILE A 340 -5.88 -8.84 -7.61
CA ILE A 340 -5.90 -7.37 -7.62
C ILE A 340 -5.14 -6.82 -8.83
N LEU A 341 -3.94 -7.34 -9.12
CA LEU A 341 -3.17 -6.86 -10.26
C LEU A 341 -3.87 -7.14 -11.60
N GLN A 342 -4.50 -8.31 -11.76
CA GLN A 342 -5.29 -8.63 -12.95
C GLN A 342 -6.46 -7.66 -13.12
N LEU A 343 -7.22 -7.40 -12.05
CA LEU A 343 -8.34 -6.46 -12.06
C LEU A 343 -7.90 -5.03 -12.43
N LEU A 344 -6.80 -4.55 -11.84
CA LEU A 344 -6.26 -3.21 -12.14
C LEU A 344 -5.78 -3.10 -13.59
N LEU A 345 -5.06 -4.11 -14.08
CA LEU A 345 -4.55 -4.13 -15.46
C LEU A 345 -5.65 -4.27 -16.51
N GLU A 346 -6.78 -4.90 -16.17
CA GLU A 346 -7.93 -4.96 -17.08
C GLU A 346 -8.49 -3.56 -17.36
N LYS A 347 -8.52 -2.68 -16.34
CA LYS A 347 -9.09 -1.33 -16.43
C LYS A 347 -8.07 -0.24 -16.74
N LEU A 348 -6.77 -0.55 -16.78
CA LEU A 348 -5.71 0.43 -16.98
C LEU A 348 -5.52 0.78 -18.46
N ASP A 349 -5.71 2.06 -18.78
CA ASP A 349 -5.27 2.67 -20.03
C ASP A 349 -3.89 3.31 -19.83
N ILE A 350 -2.87 2.64 -20.35
CA ILE A 350 -1.46 2.97 -20.09
C ILE A 350 -1.03 4.24 -20.86
N THR A 351 -1.82 4.66 -21.86
CA THR A 351 -1.57 5.90 -22.62
C THR A 351 -1.77 7.17 -21.78
N LYS A 352 -2.47 7.07 -20.66
CA LYS A 352 -2.78 8.18 -19.74
C LYS A 352 -1.87 8.25 -18.50
N LEU A 353 -0.87 7.38 -18.39
CA LEU A 353 0.05 7.35 -17.25
C LEU A 353 1.14 8.42 -17.40
N GLU A 354 0.90 9.60 -16.85
CA GLU A 354 1.91 10.67 -16.75
C GLU A 354 2.91 10.38 -15.63
N ILE A 355 4.21 10.26 -15.97
CA ILE A 355 5.31 10.02 -15.02
C ILE A 355 5.45 11.21 -14.05
N SER A 356 5.42 10.93 -12.73
CA SER A 356 5.67 11.96 -11.72
C SER A 356 7.10 12.50 -11.84
N PRO A 357 7.32 13.81 -11.66
CA PRO A 357 8.66 14.42 -11.75
C PRO A 357 9.68 13.75 -10.82
N GLU A 358 9.27 13.28 -9.65
CA GLU A 358 10.16 12.69 -8.64
C GLU A 358 10.72 11.33 -9.07
N LEU A 359 9.96 10.53 -9.84
CA LEU A 359 10.46 9.27 -10.41
C LEU A 359 11.46 9.51 -11.54
N LYS A 360 11.30 10.60 -12.31
CA LYS A 360 12.28 11.00 -13.33
C LYS A 360 13.63 11.35 -12.70
N ASP A 361 13.63 12.05 -11.57
CA ASP A 361 14.86 12.43 -10.86
C ASP A 361 15.60 11.25 -10.23
N LYS A 362 14.89 10.15 -9.90
CA LYS A 362 15.48 8.88 -9.44
C LYS A 362 16.02 8.00 -10.56
N GLY A 363 16.01 8.49 -11.81
CA GLY A 363 16.54 7.78 -12.97
C GLY A 363 15.60 6.73 -13.56
N PHE A 364 14.34 6.66 -13.11
CA PHE A 364 13.33 5.84 -13.78
C PHE A 364 12.84 6.60 -15.01
N SER A 365 13.08 6.03 -16.19
CA SER A 365 12.71 6.67 -17.45
C SER A 365 11.22 6.49 -17.77
N TYR A 366 10.58 5.44 -17.25
CA TYR A 366 9.19 5.08 -17.57
C TYR A 366 8.45 4.36 -16.43
N HIS A 367 7.11 4.54 -16.35
CA HIS A 367 6.25 3.80 -15.41
C HIS A 367 6.39 2.28 -15.52
N GLY A 368 6.57 1.76 -16.74
CA GLY A 368 6.81 0.34 -16.99
C GLY A 368 8.13 -0.18 -16.42
N GLU A 369 9.16 0.67 -16.31
CA GLU A 369 10.44 0.33 -15.68
C GLU A 369 10.29 0.18 -14.17
N ALA A 370 9.55 1.08 -13.51
CA ALA A 370 9.23 0.98 -12.09
C ALA A 370 8.36 -0.26 -11.79
N LEU A 371 7.36 -0.53 -12.65
CA LEU A 371 6.50 -1.72 -12.54
C LEU A 371 7.30 -3.02 -12.72
N LEU A 372 8.09 -3.14 -13.79
CA LEU A 372 8.86 -4.34 -14.06
C LEU A 372 10.01 -4.53 -13.07
N HIS A 373 10.69 -3.46 -12.66
CA HIS A 373 11.73 -3.55 -11.64
C HIS A 373 11.15 -3.99 -10.28
N SER A 374 10.04 -3.40 -9.81
CA SER A 374 9.43 -3.79 -8.53
C SER A 374 8.86 -5.22 -8.56
N VAL A 375 8.18 -5.60 -9.65
CA VAL A 375 7.66 -6.96 -9.87
C VAL A 375 8.80 -7.97 -9.98
N CYS A 376 9.95 -7.62 -10.56
CA CYS A 376 11.12 -8.51 -10.63
C CYS A 376 11.83 -8.72 -9.29
N THR A 377 11.68 -7.81 -8.31
CA THR A 377 12.35 -7.93 -7.00
C THR A 377 11.71 -8.95 -6.05
N ARG A 378 10.44 -9.32 -6.22
CA ARG A 378 9.80 -10.41 -5.46
C ARG A 378 9.83 -11.72 -6.24
N GLN A 379 10.44 -12.76 -5.69
CA GLN A 379 10.52 -14.09 -6.33
C GLN A 379 9.13 -14.67 -6.68
N ALA A 380 8.08 -14.35 -5.91
CA ALA A 380 6.69 -14.76 -6.16
C ALA A 380 6.06 -14.09 -7.40
N ALA A 381 6.60 -12.94 -7.82
CA ALA A 381 6.10 -12.15 -8.93
C ALA A 381 6.77 -12.51 -10.29
N LYS A 382 7.83 -13.34 -10.31
CA LYS A 382 8.43 -13.82 -11.56
C LYS A 382 7.50 -14.66 -12.43
N ASP A 383 6.65 -15.48 -11.82
CA ASP A 383 5.61 -16.24 -12.55
C ASP A 383 4.41 -15.36 -12.93
N LEU A 384 4.31 -14.17 -12.32
CA LEU A 384 3.25 -13.18 -12.53
C LEU A 384 3.54 -12.25 -13.71
N ILE A 385 4.82 -12.12 -14.06
CA ILE A 385 5.32 -11.29 -15.16
C ILE A 385 4.70 -11.71 -16.48
N GLY A 386 4.48 -13.00 -16.73
CA GLY A 386 3.99 -13.50 -18.03
C GLY A 386 2.65 -12.87 -18.47
N PRO A 387 1.55 -13.04 -17.70
CA PRO A 387 0.26 -12.44 -18.06
C PRO A 387 0.29 -10.91 -18.18
N VAL A 388 1.05 -10.24 -17.30
CA VAL A 388 1.22 -8.78 -17.33
C VAL A 388 1.97 -8.35 -18.59
N ARG A 389 3.08 -9.02 -18.92
CA ARG A 389 3.86 -8.76 -20.13
C ARG A 389 3.07 -9.05 -21.39
N LEU A 390 2.27 -10.11 -21.42
CA LEU A 390 1.40 -10.44 -22.53
C LEU A 390 0.37 -9.33 -22.78
N LYS A 391 -0.24 -8.79 -21.72
CA LYS A 391 -1.18 -7.67 -21.84
C LYS A 391 -0.48 -6.39 -22.31
N LEU A 392 0.68 -6.07 -21.74
CA LEU A 392 1.52 -4.94 -22.16
C LEU A 392 1.97 -5.07 -23.63
N ALA A 393 2.32 -6.28 -24.05
CA ALA A 393 2.68 -6.62 -25.42
C ALA A 393 1.50 -6.46 -26.40
N ASN A 394 0.30 -6.88 -25.99
CA ASN A 394 -0.89 -6.69 -26.81
C ASN A 394 -1.24 -5.21 -27.00
N GLN A 395 -1.04 -4.39 -25.98
CA GLN A 395 -1.22 -2.94 -26.10
C GLN A 395 -0.12 -2.27 -26.92
N SER A 396 1.13 -2.73 -26.81
CA SER A 396 2.22 -2.18 -27.62
C SER A 396 1.98 -2.36 -29.12
N ALA A 397 1.33 -3.45 -29.54
CA ALA A 397 0.92 -3.66 -30.93
C ALA A 397 -0.06 -2.59 -31.43
N SER A 398 -1.04 -2.18 -30.61
CA SER A 398 -1.97 -1.10 -30.94
C SER A 398 -1.26 0.25 -31.06
N LEU A 399 -0.38 0.56 -30.11
CA LEU A 399 0.36 1.84 -30.11
C LEU A 399 1.35 1.93 -31.26
N LEU A 400 1.95 0.80 -31.66
CA LEU A 400 2.79 0.74 -32.83
C LEU A 400 1.98 1.07 -34.10
N GLN A 401 0.73 0.60 -34.22
CA GLN A 401 -0.13 0.98 -35.35
C GLN A 401 -0.41 2.49 -35.36
N ASP A 402 -0.65 3.10 -34.19
CA ASP A 402 -0.87 4.54 -34.07
C ASP A 402 0.37 5.36 -34.48
N ASP A 403 1.56 4.95 -34.02
CA ASP A 403 2.85 5.55 -34.44
C ASP A 403 3.00 5.47 -35.95
N MET A 404 2.77 4.29 -36.53
CA MET A 404 2.90 4.04 -37.96
C MET A 404 1.88 4.82 -38.80
N ALA A 405 0.69 5.10 -38.26
CA ALA A 405 -0.31 5.94 -38.92
C ALA A 405 0.13 7.42 -39.04
N THR A 406 1.07 7.89 -38.20
CA THR A 406 1.60 9.27 -38.34
C THR A 406 2.33 9.48 -39.67
N CYS A 407 2.86 8.41 -40.29
CA CYS A 407 3.51 8.45 -41.60
C CYS A 407 2.56 8.92 -42.72
N GLU A 408 1.24 8.76 -42.53
CA GLU A 408 0.23 9.16 -43.52
C GLU A 408 -0.06 10.67 -43.52
N LYS A 409 0.34 11.36 -42.45
CA LYS A 409 0.10 12.79 -42.22
C LYS A 409 1.30 13.66 -42.64
N GLU A 410 2.41 13.05 -43.03
CA GLU A 410 3.58 13.77 -43.53
C GLU A 410 3.35 14.23 -44.98
N ASP A 411 4.04 15.28 -45.43
CA ASP A 411 3.91 15.81 -46.79
C ASP A 411 5.22 15.70 -47.58
N GLY A 412 5.11 15.72 -48.91
CA GLY A 412 6.25 15.80 -49.83
C GLY A 412 7.09 14.52 -49.94
N ASP A 413 8.39 14.68 -50.17
CA ASP A 413 9.32 13.58 -50.46
C ASP A 413 9.54 12.66 -49.27
N PHE A 414 9.38 13.15 -48.03
CA PHE A 414 9.47 12.31 -46.84
C PHE A 414 8.34 11.29 -46.76
N ARG A 415 7.10 11.69 -47.08
CA ARG A 415 5.96 10.75 -47.16
C ARG A 415 6.16 9.68 -48.23
N LYS A 416 6.72 10.06 -49.40
CA LYS A 416 7.05 9.10 -50.46
C LYS A 416 8.09 8.09 -49.99
N LEU A 417 9.17 8.54 -49.35
CA LEU A 417 10.17 7.66 -48.76
C LEU A 417 9.57 6.68 -47.73
N LEU A 418 8.73 7.18 -46.81
CA LEU A 418 8.07 6.33 -45.81
C LEU A 418 7.13 5.30 -46.46
N THR A 419 6.40 5.70 -47.50
CA THR A 419 5.50 4.81 -48.27
C THR A 419 6.30 3.75 -49.02
N ALA A 420 7.39 4.13 -49.68
CA ALA A 420 8.31 3.21 -50.36
C ALA A 420 8.90 2.18 -49.38
N CYS A 421 9.28 2.61 -48.16
CA CYS A 421 9.75 1.71 -47.10
C CYS A 421 8.67 0.77 -46.58
N LYS A 422 7.38 1.14 -46.66
CA LYS A 422 6.23 0.31 -46.25
C LYS A 422 5.86 -0.70 -47.35
N GLU A 423 5.82 -0.25 -48.60
CA GLU A 423 5.40 -1.06 -49.75
C GLU A 423 6.51 -1.94 -50.32
N GLY A 424 7.78 -1.65 -50.00
CA GLY A 424 8.91 -2.44 -50.49
C GLY A 424 9.50 -1.92 -51.81
N ASN A 425 9.29 -0.64 -52.15
CA ASN A 425 9.72 -0.07 -53.43
C ASN A 425 11.20 0.36 -53.38
N MET A 426 12.11 -0.56 -53.75
CA MET A 426 13.56 -0.34 -53.72
C MET A 426 14.01 0.77 -54.68
N ASP A 427 13.37 0.93 -55.84
CA ASP A 427 13.78 1.91 -56.85
C ASP A 427 13.57 3.34 -56.35
N GLU A 428 12.43 3.62 -55.70
CA GLU A 428 12.18 4.90 -55.05
C GLU A 428 13.15 5.17 -53.91
N ILE A 429 13.49 4.14 -53.12
CA ILE A 429 14.44 4.28 -52.02
C ILE A 429 15.83 4.63 -52.55
N ILE A 430 16.29 4.02 -53.65
CA ILE A 430 17.57 4.37 -54.26
C ILE A 430 17.60 5.85 -54.67
N LEU A 431 16.53 6.36 -55.28
CA LEU A 431 16.41 7.78 -55.66
C LEU A 431 16.51 8.71 -54.44
N PHE A 432 15.87 8.38 -53.33
CA PHE A 432 15.94 9.20 -52.11
C PHE A 432 17.26 9.06 -51.35
N LEU A 433 17.96 7.93 -51.48
CA LEU A 433 19.26 7.70 -50.84
C LEU A 433 20.40 8.53 -51.45
N GLU A 434 20.26 8.97 -52.70
CA GLU A 434 21.18 9.94 -53.33
C GLU A 434 21.10 11.33 -52.66
N ASN A 435 19.96 11.65 -52.02
CA ASN A 435 19.71 12.87 -51.27
C ASN A 435 19.59 12.56 -49.76
N GLY A 436 20.72 12.28 -49.11
CA GLY A 436 20.80 11.74 -47.74
C GLY A 436 20.20 12.57 -46.59
N GLU A 437 19.61 13.75 -46.83
CA GLU A 437 18.98 14.60 -45.79
C GLU A 437 17.73 13.97 -45.15
N LEU A 438 17.03 13.06 -45.83
CA LEU A 438 15.75 12.51 -45.37
C LEU A 438 15.86 11.24 -44.49
N ILE A 439 17.02 10.57 -44.49
CA ILE A 439 17.19 9.23 -43.92
C ILE A 439 16.93 9.20 -42.40
N ASN A 440 17.36 10.23 -41.68
CA ASN A 440 17.23 10.32 -40.22
C ASN A 440 16.11 11.28 -39.76
N ARG A 441 15.29 11.76 -40.71
CA ARG A 441 14.13 12.60 -40.37
C ARG A 441 13.08 11.76 -39.65
N LEU A 442 12.35 12.38 -38.72
CA LEU A 442 11.32 11.75 -37.90
C LEU A 442 9.94 12.38 -38.16
N THR A 443 8.89 11.56 -38.06
CA THR A 443 7.50 12.04 -38.02
C THR A 443 7.18 12.70 -36.67
N LYS A 444 5.99 13.28 -36.54
CA LYS A 444 5.48 13.74 -35.23
C LYS A 444 5.43 12.65 -34.15
N GLY A 445 5.26 11.37 -34.53
CA GLY A 445 5.31 10.22 -33.62
C GLY A 445 6.71 9.68 -33.37
N CYS A 446 7.75 10.42 -33.75
CA CYS A 446 9.16 10.00 -33.72
C CYS A 446 9.44 8.74 -34.57
N VAL A 447 8.67 8.50 -35.64
CA VAL A 447 8.88 7.35 -36.53
C VAL A 447 9.90 7.69 -37.60
N SER A 448 10.81 6.75 -37.90
CA SER A 448 11.84 6.88 -38.95
C SER A 448 11.52 5.97 -40.13
N CYS A 449 12.18 6.19 -41.27
CA CYS A 449 12.05 5.28 -42.42
C CYS A 449 12.57 3.87 -42.09
N LEU A 450 13.56 3.75 -41.19
CA LEU A 450 14.06 2.47 -40.71
C LEU A 450 13.02 1.73 -39.86
N HIS A 451 12.25 2.44 -39.02
CA HIS A 451 11.11 1.85 -38.30
C HIS A 451 10.09 1.26 -39.29
N CYS A 452 9.78 1.98 -40.38
CA CYS A 452 8.83 1.51 -41.40
C CYS A 452 9.30 0.26 -42.14
N ALA A 453 10.58 0.25 -42.54
CA ALA A 453 11.18 -0.91 -43.20
C ALA A 453 11.23 -2.13 -42.27
N CYS A 454 11.55 -1.92 -40.98
CA CYS A 454 11.56 -2.98 -39.97
C CYS A 454 10.16 -3.53 -39.68
N ALA A 455 9.13 -2.67 -39.62
CA ALA A 455 7.74 -3.08 -39.41
C ALA A 455 7.19 -3.90 -40.59
N SER A 456 7.70 -3.68 -41.79
CA SER A 456 7.26 -4.35 -43.02
C SER A 456 8.09 -5.59 -43.37
N GLY A 457 9.26 -5.77 -42.72
CA GLY A 457 10.12 -6.94 -42.91
C GLY A 457 10.98 -6.91 -44.17
N HIS A 458 11.08 -5.76 -44.84
CA HIS A 458 11.82 -5.63 -46.11
C HIS A 458 13.33 -5.59 -45.88
N MET A 459 13.94 -6.77 -45.85
CA MET A 459 15.36 -6.98 -45.51
C MET A 459 16.31 -6.13 -46.37
N ASP A 460 16.13 -6.12 -47.70
CA ASP A 460 17.02 -5.42 -48.63
C ASP A 460 17.00 -3.90 -48.41
N ILE A 461 15.83 -3.37 -48.07
CA ILE A 461 15.63 -1.96 -47.73
C ILE A 461 16.32 -1.63 -46.41
N VAL A 462 16.13 -2.47 -45.38
CA VAL A 462 16.80 -2.29 -44.08
C VAL A 462 18.32 -2.26 -44.26
N GLU A 463 18.89 -3.19 -45.05
CA GLU A 463 20.33 -3.21 -45.32
C GLU A 463 20.79 -1.91 -46.01
N LYS A 464 20.03 -1.44 -47.00
CA LYS A 464 20.37 -0.22 -47.74
C LYS A 464 20.30 1.03 -46.87
N LEU A 465 19.26 1.17 -46.05
CA LEU A 465 19.09 2.28 -45.12
C LEU A 465 20.21 2.31 -44.07
N LEU A 466 20.57 1.16 -43.51
CA LEU A 466 21.68 1.05 -42.54
C LEU A 466 23.02 1.44 -43.18
N LYS A 467 23.31 0.97 -44.41
CA LYS A 467 24.52 1.37 -45.16
C LYS A 467 24.56 2.86 -45.46
N ALA A 468 23.40 3.50 -45.64
CA ALA A 468 23.27 4.93 -45.87
C ALA A 468 23.30 5.77 -44.58
N GLY A 469 23.53 5.16 -43.42
CA GLY A 469 23.72 5.88 -42.15
C GLY A 469 22.42 6.13 -41.38
N ALA A 470 21.37 5.34 -41.60
CA ALA A 470 20.19 5.37 -40.75
C ALA A 470 20.53 5.02 -39.29
N ASN A 471 20.04 5.82 -38.34
CA ASN A 471 20.27 5.60 -36.92
C ASN A 471 19.45 4.40 -36.42
N VAL A 472 20.15 3.29 -36.17
CA VAL A 472 19.60 2.02 -35.69
C VAL A 472 18.94 2.11 -34.30
N ASN A 473 19.31 3.09 -33.49
CA ASN A 473 18.86 3.26 -32.10
C ASN A 473 17.83 4.38 -31.93
N THR A 474 17.20 4.82 -33.03
CA THR A 474 16.06 5.75 -32.97
C THR A 474 14.91 5.12 -32.20
N LEU A 475 14.17 5.93 -31.44
CA LEU A 475 12.99 5.50 -30.66
C LEU A 475 11.76 6.25 -31.13
N THR A 476 10.61 5.58 -31.18
CA THR A 476 9.31 6.22 -31.38
C THR A 476 8.84 6.95 -30.11
N GLN A 477 7.71 7.65 -30.18
CA GLN A 477 7.14 8.38 -29.03
C GLN A 477 6.72 7.48 -27.85
N TYR A 478 6.63 6.16 -28.05
CA TYR A 478 6.39 5.15 -27.00
C TYR A 478 7.64 4.34 -26.65
N GLY A 479 8.82 4.74 -27.14
CA GLY A 479 10.09 4.08 -26.87
C GLY A 479 10.33 2.80 -27.68
N PHE A 480 9.59 2.57 -28.78
CA PHE A 480 9.85 1.41 -29.64
C PHE A 480 11.13 1.65 -30.44
N SER A 481 12.07 0.69 -30.37
CA SER A 481 13.26 0.68 -31.23
C SER A 481 13.02 -0.15 -32.48
N CYS A 482 13.88 0.02 -33.50
CA CYS A 482 13.87 -0.83 -34.68
C CYS A 482 14.02 -2.33 -34.31
N LEU A 483 14.85 -2.63 -33.30
CA LEU A 483 15.04 -3.99 -32.81
C LEU A 483 13.77 -4.54 -32.14
N TYR A 484 13.06 -3.71 -31.37
CA TYR A 484 11.79 -4.09 -30.74
C TYR A 484 10.74 -4.43 -31.79
N ILE A 485 10.56 -3.56 -32.79
CA ILE A 485 9.59 -3.75 -33.87
C ILE A 485 9.87 -5.03 -34.65
N ALA A 486 11.12 -5.22 -35.11
CA ALA A 486 11.51 -6.43 -35.86
C ALA A 486 11.33 -7.71 -35.02
N SER A 487 11.59 -7.63 -33.71
CA SER A 487 11.39 -8.73 -32.77
C SER A 487 9.90 -9.05 -32.56
N SER A 488 9.05 -8.02 -32.50
CA SER A 488 7.59 -8.18 -32.35
C SER A 488 6.92 -8.78 -33.58
N ALA A 489 7.48 -8.57 -34.78
CA ALA A 489 6.97 -9.07 -36.04
C ALA A 489 7.61 -10.40 -36.48
N GLY A 490 8.57 -10.93 -35.73
CA GLY A 490 9.22 -12.21 -36.04
C GLY A 490 10.28 -12.18 -37.15
N PHE A 491 10.73 -10.99 -37.58
CA PHE A 491 11.68 -10.84 -38.68
C PHE A 491 13.11 -11.14 -38.26
N THR A 492 13.42 -12.43 -38.21
CA THR A 492 14.67 -12.98 -37.67
C THR A 492 15.93 -12.42 -38.36
N ASP A 493 15.92 -12.26 -39.68
CA ASP A 493 17.09 -11.76 -40.41
C ASP A 493 17.26 -10.25 -40.28
N VAL A 494 16.16 -9.50 -40.20
CA VAL A 494 16.16 -8.07 -39.84
C VAL A 494 16.76 -7.87 -38.45
N VAL A 495 16.36 -8.68 -37.46
CA VAL A 495 16.97 -8.66 -36.11
C VAL A 495 18.49 -8.86 -36.18
N LYS A 496 18.98 -9.86 -36.92
CA LYS A 496 20.43 -10.09 -37.07
C LYS A 496 21.14 -8.89 -37.70
N MET A 497 20.55 -8.24 -38.70
CA MET A 497 21.13 -7.04 -39.33
C MET A 497 21.19 -5.87 -38.36
N LEU A 498 20.11 -5.61 -37.61
CA LEU A 498 20.06 -4.54 -36.62
C LEU A 498 21.09 -4.75 -35.51
N LEU A 499 21.25 -5.98 -35.00
CA LEU A 499 22.28 -6.31 -34.01
C LEU A 499 23.70 -6.12 -34.57
N LYS A 500 23.96 -6.51 -35.82
CA LYS A 500 25.25 -6.24 -36.49
C LYS A 500 25.52 -4.74 -36.66
N ALA A 501 24.48 -3.95 -36.88
CA ALA A 501 24.56 -2.49 -36.99
C ALA A 501 24.67 -1.78 -35.63
N GLY A 502 24.64 -2.50 -34.50
CA GLY A 502 24.82 -1.93 -33.15
C GLY A 502 23.52 -1.51 -32.47
N ALA A 503 22.41 -2.19 -32.75
CA ALA A 503 21.16 -1.98 -32.01
C ALA A 503 21.31 -2.33 -30.51
N ASN A 504 20.79 -1.46 -29.65
CA ASN A 504 20.78 -1.63 -28.21
C ASN A 504 19.75 -2.71 -27.80
N THR A 505 20.24 -3.84 -27.28
CA THR A 505 19.41 -4.98 -26.83
C THR A 505 18.58 -4.67 -25.59
N ASP A 506 19.08 -3.77 -24.74
CA ASP A 506 18.54 -3.50 -23.41
C ASP A 506 17.60 -2.28 -23.42
N THR A 507 17.28 -1.78 -24.61
CA THR A 507 16.35 -0.65 -24.77
C THR A 507 14.97 -1.05 -24.25
N LEU A 508 14.44 -0.24 -23.32
CA LEU A 508 13.11 -0.40 -22.76
C LEU A 508 12.12 0.52 -23.47
N THR A 509 10.94 -0.02 -23.76
CA THR A 509 9.78 0.76 -24.18
C THR A 509 9.19 1.53 -22.99
N HIS A 510 8.21 2.42 -23.23
CA HIS A 510 7.47 3.08 -22.14
C HIS A 510 6.70 2.08 -21.26
N MET A 511 6.42 0.89 -21.80
CA MET A 511 5.86 -0.27 -21.10
C MET A 511 6.90 -1.06 -20.29
N GLY A 512 8.17 -0.66 -20.36
CA GLY A 512 9.33 -1.34 -19.75
C GLY A 512 9.69 -2.69 -20.40
N LEU A 513 9.13 -3.02 -21.56
CA LEU A 513 9.48 -4.25 -22.29
C LEU A 513 10.75 -4.05 -23.11
N THR A 514 11.64 -5.04 -23.09
CA THR A 514 12.78 -5.16 -24.02
C THR A 514 12.37 -5.84 -25.32
N SER A 515 13.28 -5.81 -26.31
CA SER A 515 13.12 -6.57 -27.57
C SER A 515 13.07 -8.09 -27.35
N SER A 516 13.77 -8.59 -26.33
CA SER A 516 13.70 -10.02 -25.96
C SER A 516 12.37 -10.37 -25.29
N ASP A 517 11.78 -9.45 -24.54
CA ASP A 517 10.51 -9.69 -23.86
C ASP A 517 9.39 -9.83 -24.87
N ILE A 518 9.27 -8.90 -25.82
CA ILE A 518 8.24 -8.98 -26.87
C ILE A 518 8.40 -10.23 -27.76
N ALA A 519 9.64 -10.63 -28.07
CA ALA A 519 9.88 -11.88 -28.81
C ALA A 519 9.46 -13.12 -28.02
N THR A 520 9.59 -13.09 -26.69
CA THR A 520 9.14 -14.19 -25.82
C THR A 520 7.61 -14.29 -25.83
N GLU A 521 6.93 -13.15 -25.67
CA GLU A 521 5.46 -13.10 -25.64
C GLU A 521 4.83 -13.51 -26.98
N MET A 522 5.46 -13.15 -28.10
CA MET A 522 5.00 -13.55 -29.45
C MET A 522 5.42 -14.97 -29.82
N GLY A 523 6.15 -15.68 -28.96
CA GLY A 523 6.60 -17.06 -29.18
C GLY A 523 7.80 -17.22 -30.12
N TYR A 524 8.48 -16.13 -30.49
CA TYR A 524 9.67 -16.13 -31.35
C TYR A 524 10.95 -16.49 -30.58
N MET A 525 11.00 -17.71 -30.07
CA MET A 525 12.11 -18.21 -29.23
C MET A 525 13.47 -18.23 -29.94
N ASN A 526 13.48 -18.32 -31.27
CA ASN A 526 14.68 -18.18 -32.08
C ASN A 526 15.28 -16.76 -31.99
N ILE A 527 14.44 -15.72 -31.99
CA ILE A 527 14.86 -14.32 -31.81
C ILE A 527 15.38 -14.09 -30.40
N VAL A 528 14.69 -14.64 -29.38
CA VAL A 528 15.14 -14.59 -27.98
C VAL A 528 16.54 -15.19 -27.84
N ALA A 529 16.78 -16.35 -28.46
CA ALA A 529 18.09 -17.00 -28.45
C ALA A 529 19.17 -16.13 -29.12
N ILE A 530 18.86 -15.52 -30.28
CA ILE A 530 19.78 -14.64 -31.01
C ILE A 530 20.15 -13.41 -30.17
N ILE A 531 19.17 -12.74 -29.56
CA ILE A 531 19.41 -11.55 -28.73
C ILE A 531 20.25 -11.92 -27.51
N LYS A 532 19.90 -13.00 -26.80
CA LYS A 532 20.66 -13.47 -25.64
C LYS A 532 22.10 -13.86 -25.99
N ASP A 533 22.31 -14.59 -27.08
CA ASP A 533 23.65 -14.97 -27.54
C ASP A 533 24.47 -13.73 -27.91
N TYR A 534 23.86 -12.73 -28.57
CA TYR A 534 24.52 -11.46 -28.87
C TYR A 534 24.92 -10.68 -27.60
N MET A 535 24.03 -10.61 -26.60
CA MET A 535 24.32 -9.97 -25.31
C MET A 535 25.53 -10.63 -24.61
N ILE A 536 25.50 -11.96 -24.51
CA ILE A 536 26.57 -12.75 -23.90
C ILE A 536 27.91 -12.47 -24.61
N ARG A 537 27.94 -12.56 -25.95
CA ARG A 537 29.15 -12.28 -26.74
C ARG A 537 29.68 -10.87 -26.50
N ASN A 538 28.81 -9.87 -26.41
CA ASN A 538 29.22 -8.49 -26.15
C ASN A 538 29.75 -8.27 -24.73
N GLU A 539 29.19 -8.93 -23.72
CA GLU A 539 29.74 -8.91 -22.36
C GLU A 539 31.12 -9.56 -22.29
N TYR A 540 31.30 -10.73 -22.91
CA TYR A 540 32.61 -11.38 -23.01
C TYR A 540 33.62 -10.48 -23.71
N MET A 541 33.25 -9.84 -24.82
CA MET A 541 34.14 -8.90 -25.54
C MET A 541 34.49 -7.65 -24.72
N LYS A 542 33.56 -7.09 -23.94
CA LYS A 542 33.84 -5.98 -23.02
C LYS A 542 34.82 -6.38 -21.93
N THR A 543 34.69 -7.60 -21.41
CA THR A 543 35.54 -8.15 -20.34
C THR A 543 36.95 -8.47 -20.85
N SER A 544 37.05 -9.08 -22.04
CA SER A 544 38.33 -9.35 -22.71
C SER A 544 39.08 -8.06 -23.11
N ARG A 545 38.38 -7.03 -23.61
CA ARG A 545 38.99 -5.72 -23.91
C ARG A 545 39.54 -5.02 -22.66
N LYS A 546 38.85 -5.13 -21.52
CA LYS A 546 39.37 -4.63 -20.23
C LYS A 546 40.66 -5.36 -19.84
N SER A 547 40.69 -6.69 -19.96
CA SER A 547 41.89 -7.49 -19.67
C SER A 547 43.08 -7.16 -20.58
N ILE A 548 42.85 -6.96 -21.89
CA ILE A 548 43.88 -6.59 -22.87
C ILE A 548 44.46 -5.19 -22.59
N ASN A 549 43.59 -4.21 -22.29
CA ASN A 549 44.04 -2.86 -21.94
C ASN A 549 44.82 -2.82 -20.62
N THR A 550 44.56 -3.74 -19.69
CA THR A 550 45.37 -3.91 -18.46
C THR A 550 46.71 -4.63 -18.71
N THR A 551 46.79 -5.59 -19.64
CA THR A 551 48.05 -6.26 -19.97
C THR A 551 48.99 -5.37 -20.79
N GLU A 552 48.47 -4.56 -21.72
CA GLU A 552 49.25 -3.55 -22.44
C GLU A 552 49.83 -2.47 -21.51
N LYS A 553 49.09 -2.06 -20.48
CA LYS A 553 49.57 -1.10 -19.47
C LYS A 553 50.60 -1.66 -18.49
N THR A 554 50.68 -2.99 -18.32
CA THR A 554 51.52 -3.62 -17.28
C THR A 554 52.71 -4.41 -17.84
N GLY A 555 52.85 -4.50 -19.17
CA GLY A 555 54.03 -5.06 -19.84
C GLY A 555 54.34 -6.52 -19.51
N LYS A 556 53.40 -7.26 -18.93
CA LYS A 556 53.58 -8.68 -18.58
C LYS A 556 52.59 -9.54 -19.36
N VAL A 557 53.08 -10.17 -20.41
CA VAL A 557 52.38 -11.28 -21.07
C VAL A 557 52.37 -12.46 -20.09
N LYS A 558 51.18 -12.87 -19.63
CA LYS A 558 51.02 -14.17 -18.94
C LYS A 558 50.68 -15.20 -20.00
N ASP A 559 51.63 -16.10 -20.27
CA ASP A 559 51.56 -17.20 -21.26
C ASP A 559 50.49 -18.28 -20.99
N LYS A 560 49.39 -17.97 -20.29
CA LYS A 560 48.32 -18.95 -19.98
C LYS A 560 47.03 -18.76 -20.77
N ASP A 561 46.83 -17.63 -21.45
CA ASP A 561 45.62 -17.37 -22.25
C ASP A 561 45.78 -17.66 -23.76
N ASP A 562 46.98 -18.08 -24.18
CA ASP A 562 47.34 -18.21 -25.60
C ASP A 562 46.53 -19.31 -26.32
N MET A 563 46.01 -20.33 -25.62
CA MET A 563 45.20 -21.39 -26.26
C MET A 563 43.75 -20.97 -26.54
N ALA A 564 43.19 -20.06 -25.74
CA ALA A 564 41.83 -19.52 -25.94
C ALA A 564 41.83 -18.36 -26.96
N VAL A 565 42.88 -17.53 -26.95
CA VAL A 565 43.12 -16.48 -27.95
C VAL A 565 43.45 -17.09 -29.32
N LYS A 566 44.26 -18.15 -29.39
CA LYS A 566 44.51 -18.90 -30.64
C LYS A 566 43.27 -19.58 -31.21
N LYS A 567 42.34 -20.04 -30.36
CA LYS A 567 41.02 -20.54 -30.82
C LYS A 567 40.15 -19.44 -31.42
N CYS A 568 40.28 -18.19 -30.96
CA CYS A 568 39.58 -17.04 -31.56
C CYS A 568 40.18 -16.62 -32.91
N CYS A 569 41.51 -16.66 -33.08
CA CYS A 569 42.13 -16.35 -34.37
C CYS A 569 41.93 -17.42 -35.45
N ALA A 570 41.56 -18.66 -35.07
CA ALA A 570 41.28 -19.75 -36.02
C ALA A 570 39.82 -19.78 -36.52
N LEU A 571 38.96 -18.86 -36.05
CA LEU A 571 37.53 -18.76 -36.41
C LEU A 571 37.17 -17.39 -37.03
N ILE A 572 38.18 -16.57 -37.36
CA ILE A 572 38.13 -15.49 -38.36
C ILE A 572 38.55 -16.11 -39.68
#